data_AF-A0A9P7EV15-F1
#
_entry.id   AF-A0A9P7EV15-F1
#
_cell.length_a   1.000
_cell.length_b   1.000
_cell.length_c   1.000
_cell.angle_alpha   90.00
_cell.angle_beta   90.00
_cell.angle_gamma   90.00
#
_symmetry.space_group_name_H-M   'P 1'
#
loop_
_entity.id
_entity.type
_entity.pdbx_description
1 polymer ?
#
loop_
_entity_poly.entity_id
_entity_poly.type
_entity_poly.pdbx_seq_one_letter_code
_entity_poly.pdbx_strand_id
1 'polypeptide(L)'
;MDSNIPFHLRHAALRAAHSAREEIASIDAIDDARLRAIVLTNLSPAIMSVVCLHPSPTPANDGPDRFFDYHRDLCYLEIIFALARNPIWHPRLSEDRHIDRCISMIPKCCNSEDYSQHAFCIAGILLRIAPGQTSHKSLDSVTEQQWWDVMRCAWYYLPYIIRETRDSELLVFVERTKKYMQIASKSSLE
;
A
#
# COMPACT_ATOMS: atom_id res chain seq x y z
N MET A 1 -5.21 -1.10 -17.91
CA MET A 1 -5.29 -2.36 -18.68
C MET A 1 -6.75 -2.69 -18.90
N ASP A 2 -7.08 -3.25 -20.05
CA ASP A 2 -8.47 -3.61 -20.41
C ASP A 2 -8.96 -4.76 -19.51
N SER A 3 -10.17 -4.67 -18.96
CA SER A 3 -10.74 -5.70 -18.06
C SER A 3 -10.93 -7.05 -18.74
N ASN A 4 -10.81 -7.09 -20.08
CA ASN A 4 -10.85 -8.25 -20.96
C ASN A 4 -9.57 -9.12 -20.89
N ILE A 5 -8.49 -8.66 -20.25
CA ILE A 5 -7.26 -9.46 -20.11
C ILE A 5 -7.52 -10.63 -19.14
N PRO A 6 -7.20 -11.89 -19.52
CA PRO A 6 -7.33 -13.05 -18.65
C PRO A 6 -6.65 -12.86 -17.29
N PHE A 7 -7.30 -13.32 -16.22
CA PHE A 7 -6.82 -13.19 -14.84
C PHE A 7 -5.36 -13.63 -14.65
N HIS A 8 -4.97 -14.76 -15.24
CA HIS A 8 -3.60 -15.29 -15.10
C HIS A 8 -2.54 -14.35 -15.70
N LEU A 9 -2.84 -13.63 -16.79
CA LEU A 9 -1.94 -12.65 -17.38
C LEU A 9 -1.83 -11.40 -16.50
N ARG A 10 -2.95 -10.96 -15.92
CA ARG A 10 -2.95 -9.84 -14.96
C ARG A 10 -2.10 -10.18 -13.73
N HIS A 11 -2.26 -11.38 -13.18
CA HIS A 11 -1.49 -11.87 -12.04
C HIS A 11 0.00 -12.00 -12.36
N ALA A 12 0.34 -12.52 -13.54
CA ALA A 12 1.72 -12.58 -14.01
C ALA A 12 2.35 -11.18 -14.15
N ALA A 13 1.61 -10.22 -14.70
CA ALA A 13 2.06 -8.83 -14.82
C ALA A 13 2.29 -8.19 -13.43
N LEU A 14 1.39 -8.43 -12.48
CA LEU A 14 1.56 -7.94 -11.11
C LEU A 14 2.79 -8.55 -10.44
N ARG A 15 3.03 -9.86 -10.62
CA ARG A 15 4.23 -10.52 -10.09
C ARG A 15 5.53 -10.02 -10.74
N ALA A 16 5.50 -9.70 -12.03
CA ALA A 16 6.64 -9.10 -12.70
C ALA A 16 6.94 -7.71 -12.12
N ALA A 17 5.92 -6.87 -11.95
CA ALA A 17 6.06 -5.56 -11.30
C ALA A 17 6.55 -5.68 -9.85
N HIS A 18 6.04 -6.67 -9.10
CA HIS A 18 6.48 -6.98 -7.74
C HIS A 18 7.95 -7.36 -7.67
N SER A 19 8.42 -8.15 -8.63
CA SER A 19 9.83 -8.59 -8.70
C SER A 19 10.77 -7.42 -8.97
N ALA A 20 10.33 -6.41 -9.74
CA ALA A 20 11.12 -5.22 -10.10
C ALA A 20 10.81 -3.99 -9.21
N ARG A 21 10.13 -4.17 -8.08
CA ARG A 21 9.56 -3.07 -7.30
C ARG A 21 10.59 -2.09 -6.75
N GLU A 22 11.78 -2.57 -6.40
CA GLU A 22 12.83 -1.72 -5.82
C GLU A 22 13.46 -0.84 -6.92
N GLU A 23 13.71 -1.41 -8.10
CA GLU A 23 14.18 -0.67 -9.28
C GLU A 23 13.16 0.37 -9.73
N ILE A 24 11.86 0.01 -9.71
CA ILE A 24 10.78 0.96 -10.01
C ILE A 24 10.71 2.06 -8.93
N ALA A 25 10.88 1.72 -7.65
CA ALA A 25 10.86 2.71 -6.58
C ALA A 25 12.00 3.75 -6.72
N SER A 26 13.15 3.34 -7.26
CA SER A 26 14.32 4.19 -7.54
C SER A 26 14.31 4.82 -8.94
N ILE A 27 13.14 5.17 -9.48
CA ILE A 27 12.98 5.74 -10.83
C ILE A 27 13.73 7.07 -11.05
N ASP A 28 14.03 7.79 -9.97
CA ASP A 28 14.82 9.02 -9.98
C ASP A 28 16.29 8.80 -10.36
N ALA A 29 16.81 7.58 -10.14
CA ALA A 29 18.15 7.18 -10.58
C ALA A 29 18.26 6.92 -12.10
N ILE A 30 17.15 6.91 -12.83
CA ILE A 30 17.14 6.70 -14.29
C ILE A 30 17.40 8.04 -14.99
N ASP A 31 18.51 8.18 -15.72
CA ASP A 31 18.86 9.42 -16.43
C ASP A 31 17.87 9.83 -17.54
N ASP A 32 17.13 8.87 -18.10
CA ASP A 32 16.12 9.12 -19.12
C ASP A 32 14.85 9.73 -18.52
N ALA A 33 14.74 11.07 -18.61
CA ALA A 33 13.58 11.82 -18.15
C ALA A 33 12.27 11.43 -18.85
N ARG A 34 12.31 11.01 -20.13
CA ARG A 34 11.12 10.61 -20.88
C ARG A 34 10.63 9.26 -20.39
N LEU A 35 11.53 8.29 -20.22
CA LEU A 35 11.21 6.99 -19.65
C LEU A 35 10.64 7.14 -18.24
N ARG A 36 11.29 7.97 -17.39
CA ARG A 36 10.83 8.27 -16.04
C ARG A 36 9.39 8.82 -16.03
N ALA A 37 9.08 9.78 -16.90
CA ALA A 37 7.73 10.35 -17.01
C ALA A 37 6.70 9.29 -17.45
N ILE A 38 7.03 8.46 -18.44
CA ILE A 38 6.17 7.38 -18.92
C ILE A 38 5.86 6.38 -17.80
N VAL A 39 6.87 5.99 -17.02
CA VAL A 39 6.70 5.04 -15.92
C VAL A 39 5.84 5.65 -14.82
N LEU A 40 6.12 6.88 -14.39
CA LEU A 40 5.34 7.57 -13.36
C LEU A 40 3.86 7.75 -13.75
N THR A 41 3.59 8.06 -15.02
CA THR A 41 2.22 8.31 -15.49
C THR A 41 1.43 7.04 -15.78
N ASN A 42 2.07 5.97 -16.28
CA ASN A 42 1.34 4.79 -16.75
C ASN A 42 1.34 3.64 -15.77
N LEU A 43 2.38 3.50 -14.94
CA LEU A 43 2.53 2.30 -14.11
C LEU A 43 1.55 2.28 -12.93
N SER A 44 1.42 3.40 -12.24
CA SER A 44 0.52 3.57 -11.09
C SER A 44 -0.94 3.18 -11.44
N PRO A 45 -1.59 3.79 -12.46
CA PRO A 45 -2.95 3.41 -12.85
C PRO A 45 -3.03 1.98 -13.43
N ALA A 46 -1.95 1.48 -14.07
CA ALA A 46 -1.92 0.10 -14.55
C ALA A 46 -1.96 -0.91 -13.41
N ILE A 47 -1.17 -0.70 -12.34
CA ILE A 47 -1.19 -1.53 -11.13
C ILE A 47 -2.61 -1.53 -10.53
N MET A 48 -3.22 -0.35 -10.39
CA MET A 48 -4.58 -0.23 -9.86
C MET A 48 -5.60 -1.03 -10.69
N SER A 49 -5.51 -0.95 -12.02
CA SER A 49 -6.44 -1.68 -12.91
C SER A 49 -6.36 -3.21 -12.81
N VAL A 50 -5.25 -3.75 -12.30
CA VAL A 50 -5.08 -5.19 -12.09
C VAL A 50 -5.77 -5.68 -10.81
N VAL A 51 -5.84 -4.84 -9.78
CA VAL A 51 -6.34 -5.23 -8.44
C VAL A 51 -7.77 -4.76 -8.16
N CYS A 52 -8.21 -3.68 -8.81
CA CYS A 52 -9.55 -3.14 -8.67
C CYS A 52 -10.39 -3.44 -9.91
N LEU A 53 -10.78 -4.70 -10.05
CA LEU A 53 -11.69 -5.13 -11.10
C LEU A 53 -13.11 -4.71 -10.72
N HIS A 54 -13.86 -4.20 -11.70
CA HIS A 54 -15.17 -3.57 -11.47
C HIS A 54 -16.07 -4.41 -10.55
N PRO A 55 -16.81 -3.76 -9.65
CA PRO A 55 -17.82 -4.44 -8.84
C PRO A 55 -18.90 -4.94 -9.80
N SER A 56 -18.79 -6.22 -10.19
CA SER A 56 -19.96 -6.94 -10.66
C SER A 56 -21.01 -6.88 -9.54
N PRO A 57 -22.30 -6.67 -9.84
CA PRO A 57 -23.35 -6.50 -8.83
C PRO A 57 -23.49 -7.71 -7.87
N THR A 58 -22.81 -8.81 -8.17
CA THR A 58 -22.61 -9.95 -7.27
C THR A 58 -21.16 -10.44 -7.45
N PRO A 59 -20.19 -9.96 -6.65
CA PRO A 59 -18.87 -10.57 -6.67
C PRO A 59 -19.03 -11.97 -6.06
N ALA A 60 -18.92 -13.00 -6.90
CA ALA A 60 -18.74 -14.35 -6.39
C ALA A 60 -17.46 -14.33 -5.53
N ASN A 61 -17.62 -14.49 -4.22
CA ASN A 61 -16.53 -14.36 -3.24
C ASN A 61 -15.42 -15.42 -3.45
N ASP A 62 -15.74 -16.44 -4.24
CA ASP A 62 -14.89 -17.57 -4.58
C ASP A 62 -14.20 -17.43 -5.96
N GLY A 63 -14.46 -16.32 -6.66
CA GLY A 63 -13.88 -16.04 -7.97
C GLY A 63 -12.47 -15.41 -7.91
N PRO A 64 -11.70 -15.50 -9.00
CA PRO A 64 -10.38 -14.87 -9.11
C PRO A 64 -10.42 -13.34 -8.97
N ASP A 65 -11.58 -12.74 -9.24
CA ASP A 65 -11.82 -11.29 -9.19
C ASP A 65 -12.49 -10.85 -7.88
N ARG A 66 -12.31 -11.63 -6.80
CA ARG A 66 -12.77 -11.27 -5.46
C ARG A 66 -12.17 -9.97 -4.96
N PHE A 67 -12.92 -9.29 -4.09
CA PHE A 67 -12.53 -8.00 -3.52
C PHE A 67 -11.18 -8.07 -2.79
N PHE A 68 -10.91 -9.16 -2.07
CA PHE A 68 -9.65 -9.38 -1.38
C PHE A 68 -9.12 -10.80 -1.64
N ASP A 69 -7.92 -10.89 -2.19
CA ASP A 69 -7.16 -12.11 -2.45
C ASP A 69 -5.80 -12.02 -1.73
N TYR A 70 -5.52 -12.97 -0.85
CA TYR A 70 -4.34 -12.93 0.01
C TYR A 70 -3.03 -12.70 -0.75
N HIS A 71 -2.76 -13.48 -1.79
CA HIS A 71 -1.48 -13.45 -2.50
C HIS A 71 -1.40 -12.28 -3.48
N ARG A 72 -2.45 -12.03 -4.26
CA ARG A 72 -2.50 -10.91 -5.20
C ARG A 72 -2.37 -9.60 -4.46
N ASP A 73 -3.15 -9.42 -3.39
CA ASP A 73 -3.18 -8.15 -2.68
C ASP A 73 -1.93 -7.96 -1.80
N LEU A 74 -1.26 -9.04 -1.36
CA LEU A 74 0.07 -8.92 -0.76
C LEU A 74 1.09 -8.40 -1.78
N CYS A 75 1.18 -9.01 -2.96
CA CYS A 75 2.09 -8.54 -4.02
C CYS A 75 1.84 -7.07 -4.36
N TYR A 76 0.57 -6.67 -4.46
CA TYR A 76 0.18 -5.28 -4.65
C TYR A 76 0.67 -4.38 -3.52
N LEU A 77 0.37 -4.72 -2.26
CA LEU A 77 0.77 -3.91 -1.11
C LEU A 77 2.29 -3.76 -1.01
N GLU A 78 3.06 -4.81 -1.30
CA GLU A 78 4.51 -4.75 -1.28
C GLU A 78 5.07 -3.86 -2.40
N ILE A 79 4.42 -3.80 -3.58
CA ILE A 79 4.76 -2.82 -4.61
C ILE A 79 4.51 -1.41 -4.07
N ILE A 80 3.29 -1.12 -3.61
CA ILE A 80 2.93 0.23 -3.14
C ILE A 80 3.80 0.67 -1.96
N PHE A 81 4.13 -0.25 -1.06
CA PHE A 81 5.03 -0.01 0.05
C PHE A 81 6.44 0.38 -0.39
N ALA A 82 6.98 -0.29 -1.42
CA ALA A 82 8.27 0.07 -2.02
C ALA A 82 8.19 1.45 -2.70
N LEU A 83 7.17 1.69 -3.53
CA LEU A 83 6.99 2.99 -4.20
C LEU A 83 6.87 4.14 -3.20
N ALA A 84 6.14 3.95 -2.09
CA ALA A 84 5.95 4.96 -1.06
C ALA A 84 7.25 5.37 -0.34
N ARG A 85 8.36 4.62 -0.49
CA ARG A 85 9.67 5.03 0.03
C ARG A 85 10.23 6.24 -0.69
N ASN A 86 9.90 6.42 -1.96
CA ASN A 86 10.37 7.55 -2.75
C ASN A 86 9.24 8.59 -2.92
N PRO A 87 9.41 9.82 -2.38
CA PRO A 87 8.38 10.86 -2.43
C PRO A 87 7.86 11.22 -3.82
N ILE A 88 8.63 10.95 -4.89
CA ILE A 88 8.19 11.21 -6.27
C ILE A 88 6.91 10.44 -6.64
N TRP A 89 6.69 9.28 -5.99
CA TRP A 89 5.51 8.46 -6.22
C TRP A 89 4.29 8.92 -5.43
N HIS A 90 4.45 9.71 -4.36
CA HIS A 90 3.35 10.07 -3.45
C HIS A 90 2.16 10.72 -4.16
N PRO A 91 2.34 11.71 -5.08
CA PRO A 91 1.22 12.28 -5.82
C PRO A 91 0.46 11.22 -6.63
N ARG A 92 1.17 10.32 -7.31
CA ARG A 92 0.56 9.26 -8.13
C ARG A 92 -0.18 8.23 -7.31
N LEU A 93 0.42 7.79 -6.19
CA LEU A 93 -0.24 6.85 -5.27
C LEU A 93 -1.56 7.40 -4.74
N SER A 94 -1.65 8.71 -4.54
CA SER A 94 -2.86 9.37 -4.08
C SER A 94 -3.86 9.65 -5.20
N GLU A 95 -3.42 10.22 -6.33
CA GLU A 95 -4.27 10.52 -7.50
C GLU A 95 -4.93 9.25 -8.07
N ASP A 96 -4.18 8.15 -8.15
CA ASP A 96 -4.67 6.87 -8.66
C ASP A 96 -5.35 6.02 -7.59
N ARG A 97 -5.65 6.61 -6.43
CA ARG A 97 -6.49 6.04 -5.36
C ARG A 97 -5.92 4.80 -4.67
N HIS A 98 -4.60 4.62 -4.68
CA HIS A 98 -3.94 3.53 -3.94
C HIS A 98 -4.18 3.64 -2.43
N ILE A 99 -4.30 4.87 -1.92
CA ILE A 99 -4.56 5.13 -0.50
C ILE A 99 -5.97 4.72 -0.12
N ASP A 100 -6.98 5.11 -0.90
CA ASP A 100 -8.37 4.67 -0.73
C ASP A 100 -8.45 3.14 -0.71
N ARG A 101 -7.74 2.48 -1.63
CA ARG A 101 -7.69 1.02 -1.71
C ARG A 101 -7.07 0.41 -0.45
N CYS A 102 -5.93 0.91 0.01
CA CYS A 102 -5.30 0.44 1.25
C CYS A 102 -6.24 0.58 2.46
N ILE A 103 -6.92 1.72 2.59
CA ILE A 103 -7.89 1.99 3.66
C ILE A 103 -9.06 1.00 3.58
N SER A 104 -9.59 0.75 2.38
CA SER A 104 -10.69 -0.19 2.19
C SER A 104 -10.35 -1.64 2.58
N MET A 105 -9.07 -1.99 2.62
CA MET A 105 -8.59 -3.31 2.99
C MET A 105 -8.40 -3.48 4.51
N ILE A 106 -8.35 -2.39 5.27
CA ILE A 106 -8.12 -2.40 6.74
C ILE A 106 -9.06 -3.37 7.46
N PRO A 107 -10.40 -3.33 7.27
CA PRO A 107 -11.29 -4.21 8.01
C PRO A 107 -10.97 -5.70 7.77
N LYS A 108 -10.52 -6.05 6.56
CA LYS A 108 -10.19 -7.44 6.23
C LYS A 108 -8.85 -7.85 6.86
N CYS A 109 -7.84 -6.99 6.77
CA CYS A 109 -6.50 -7.28 7.29
C CYS A 109 -6.46 -7.33 8.81
N CYS A 110 -7.30 -6.56 9.50
CA CYS A 110 -7.27 -6.50 10.97
C CYS A 110 -8.17 -7.55 11.64
N ASN A 111 -8.94 -8.33 10.88
CA ASN A 111 -9.84 -9.36 11.39
C ASN A 111 -9.17 -10.74 11.59
N SER A 112 -7.92 -10.93 11.16
CA SER A 112 -7.15 -12.17 11.41
C SER A 112 -5.65 -11.87 11.51
N GLU A 113 -4.97 -12.58 12.41
CA GLU A 113 -3.51 -12.54 12.57
C GLU A 113 -2.75 -13.01 11.32
N ASP A 114 -3.39 -13.83 10.47
CA ASP A 114 -2.83 -14.33 9.21
C ASP A 114 -2.51 -13.21 8.21
N TYR A 115 -3.11 -12.03 8.37
CA TYR A 115 -2.92 -10.86 7.52
C TYR A 115 -2.01 -9.80 8.15
N SER A 116 -1.26 -10.16 9.19
CA SER A 116 -0.32 -9.24 9.87
C SER A 116 0.73 -8.65 8.90
N GLN A 117 1.17 -9.39 7.89
CA GLN A 117 2.04 -8.86 6.83
C GLN A 117 1.36 -7.78 5.97
N HIS A 118 0.08 -7.98 5.60
CA HIS A 118 -0.71 -6.98 4.88
C HIS A 118 -0.89 -5.72 5.73
N ALA A 119 -1.23 -5.91 7.01
CA ALA A 119 -1.37 -4.81 7.96
C ALA A 119 -0.06 -4.03 8.10
N PHE A 120 1.09 -4.71 8.15
CA PHE A 120 2.40 -4.06 8.18
C PHE A 120 2.66 -3.20 6.93
N CYS A 121 2.36 -3.73 5.73
CA CYS A 121 2.51 -2.97 4.50
C CYS A 121 1.58 -1.74 4.48
N ILE A 122 0.30 -1.91 4.83
CA ILE A 122 -0.67 -0.81 4.90
C ILE A 122 -0.18 0.26 5.88
N ALA A 123 0.19 -0.13 7.09
CA ALA A 123 0.69 0.78 8.11
C ALA A 123 1.88 1.60 7.61
N GLY A 124 2.88 0.95 7.00
CA GLY A 124 4.04 1.65 6.48
C GLY A 124 3.75 2.54 5.28
N ILE A 125 2.81 2.18 4.39
CA ILE A 125 2.34 3.06 3.31
C ILE A 125 1.72 4.33 3.88
N LEU A 126 0.77 4.18 4.81
CA LEU A 126 0.06 5.32 5.39
C LEU A 126 1.02 6.22 6.19
N LEU A 127 1.91 5.64 6.99
CA LEU A 127 2.94 6.39 7.72
C LEU A 127 3.90 7.13 6.77
N ARG A 128 4.17 6.59 5.57
CA ARG A 128 5.06 7.22 4.59
C ARG A 128 4.46 8.46 3.96
N ILE A 129 3.16 8.44 3.71
CA ILE A 129 2.43 9.46 2.96
C ILE A 129 1.84 10.54 3.88
N ALA A 130 1.45 10.19 5.11
CA ALA A 130 0.82 11.12 6.06
C ALA A 130 1.64 12.38 6.39
N PRO A 131 2.97 12.35 6.65
CA PRO A 131 3.69 13.54 7.12
C PRO A 131 4.17 14.48 6.01
N GLY A 132 3.85 14.24 4.74
CA GLY A 132 4.39 14.99 3.60
C GLY A 132 3.39 15.86 2.83
N GLN A 133 2.07 15.67 3.00
CA GLN A 133 1.07 16.38 2.21
C GLN A 133 0.01 17.03 3.09
N THR A 134 -0.10 18.35 2.96
CA THR A 134 -1.17 19.16 3.53
C THR A 134 -2.52 18.67 2.99
N SER A 135 -3.30 17.98 3.84
CA SER A 135 -4.64 17.47 3.55
C SER A 135 -4.70 16.40 2.44
N HIS A 136 -4.46 15.14 2.83
CA HIS A 136 -4.99 14.01 2.06
C HIS A 136 -6.39 13.67 2.59
N LYS A 137 -7.43 14.10 1.86
CA LYS A 137 -8.84 13.78 2.18
C LYS A 137 -9.09 12.30 2.47
N SER A 138 -8.34 11.41 1.80
CA SER A 138 -8.40 9.96 2.05
C SER A 138 -7.86 9.58 3.42
N LEU A 139 -6.76 10.18 3.88
CA LEU A 139 -6.21 9.91 5.21
C LEU A 139 -7.12 10.45 6.32
N ASP A 140 -7.81 11.57 6.06
CA ASP A 140 -8.83 12.12 6.96
C ASP A 140 -10.04 11.18 7.14
N SER A 141 -10.26 10.26 6.19
CA SER A 141 -11.33 9.26 6.28
C SER A 141 -10.99 8.07 7.19
N VAL A 142 -9.72 7.90 7.57
CA VAL A 142 -9.29 6.80 8.45
C VAL A 142 -9.63 7.16 9.89
N THR A 143 -10.51 6.37 10.51
CA THR A 143 -10.87 6.59 11.90
C THR A 143 -9.71 6.26 12.83
N GLU A 144 -9.70 6.85 14.03
CA GLU A 144 -8.69 6.54 15.05
C GLU A 144 -8.65 5.03 15.37
N GLN A 145 -9.81 4.38 15.42
CA GLN A 145 -9.92 2.94 15.63
C GLN A 145 -9.25 2.14 14.51
N GLN A 146 -9.51 2.49 13.25
CA GLN A 146 -8.88 1.82 12.09
C GLN A 146 -7.36 1.97 12.12
N TRP A 147 -6.87 3.15 12.50
CA TRP A 147 -5.45 3.41 12.71
C TRP A 147 -4.87 2.50 13.79
N TRP A 148 -5.52 2.42 14.95
CA TRP A 148 -5.07 1.57 16.05
C TRP A 148 -5.07 0.08 15.69
N ASP A 149 -6.08 -0.38 14.97
CA ASP A 149 -6.18 -1.78 14.57
C ASP A 149 -5.08 -2.15 13.57
N VAL A 150 -4.84 -1.30 12.57
CA VAL A 150 -3.73 -1.50 11.61
C VAL A 150 -2.39 -1.53 12.31
N MET A 151 -2.14 -0.59 13.23
CA MET A 151 -0.88 -0.56 13.97
C MET A 151 -0.72 -1.83 14.79
N ARG A 152 -1.73 -2.20 15.60
CA ARG A 152 -1.70 -3.40 16.43
C ARG A 152 -1.39 -4.65 15.60
N CYS A 153 -2.08 -4.85 14.47
CA CYS A 153 -1.85 -5.97 13.56
C CYS A 153 -0.45 -5.96 12.92
N ALA A 154 0.06 -4.78 12.55
CA ALA A 154 1.41 -4.62 12.02
C ALA A 154 2.49 -4.99 13.07
N TRP A 155 2.27 -4.65 14.35
CA TRP A 155 3.22 -4.98 15.43
C TRP A 155 3.40 -6.50 15.61
N TYR A 156 2.35 -7.30 15.40
CA TYR A 156 2.47 -8.76 15.44
C TYR A 156 3.40 -9.34 14.36
N TYR A 157 3.62 -8.61 13.26
CA TYR A 157 4.50 -9.06 12.18
C TYR A 157 5.99 -8.74 12.42
N LEU A 158 6.30 -7.82 13.34
CA LEU A 158 7.68 -7.36 13.57
C LEU A 158 8.69 -8.46 13.94
N PRO A 159 8.35 -9.49 14.74
CA PRO A 159 9.28 -10.59 15.02
C PRO A 159 9.77 -11.31 13.75
N TYR A 160 8.94 -11.35 12.69
CA TYR A 160 9.31 -11.93 11.40
C TYR A 160 10.25 -11.01 10.62
N ILE A 161 10.01 -9.70 10.63
CA ILE A 161 10.87 -8.71 9.96
C ILE A 161 12.26 -8.62 10.58
N ILE A 162 12.35 -8.64 11.91
CA ILE A 162 13.63 -8.60 12.64
C ILE A 162 14.51 -9.78 12.24
N ARG A 163 13.91 -10.95 11.96
CA ARG A 163 14.65 -12.13 11.49
C ARG A 163 15.12 -12.03 10.04
N GLU A 164 14.48 -11.19 9.22
CA GLU A 164 14.76 -11.04 7.79
C GLU A 164 15.65 -9.82 7.45
N THR A 165 16.33 -9.18 8.42
CA THR A 165 17.35 -8.13 8.21
C THR A 165 16.87 -6.86 7.47
N ARG A 166 15.62 -6.41 7.72
CA ARG A 166 15.12 -5.09 7.23
C ARG A 166 15.15 -4.03 8.34
N ASP A 167 16.29 -3.84 8.99
CA ASP A 167 16.43 -2.96 10.17
C ASP A 167 16.04 -1.49 9.91
N SER A 168 16.32 -0.98 8.70
CA SER A 168 15.96 0.39 8.31
C SER A 168 14.46 0.60 8.22
N GLU A 169 13.70 -0.42 7.80
CA GLU A 169 12.24 -0.37 7.70
C GLU A 169 11.59 -0.34 9.08
N LEU A 170 12.14 -1.11 10.01
CA LEU A 170 11.68 -1.16 11.39
C LEU A 170 11.94 0.16 12.12
N LEU A 171 13.10 0.77 11.94
CA LEU A 171 13.42 2.08 12.53
C LEU A 171 12.46 3.17 12.01
N VAL A 172 12.21 3.22 10.70
CA VAL A 172 11.25 4.19 10.13
C VAL A 172 9.84 3.92 10.67
N PHE A 173 9.44 2.65 10.78
CA PHE A 173 8.14 2.27 11.33
C PHE A 173 7.97 2.74 12.77
N VAL A 174 8.95 2.47 13.64
CA VAL A 174 8.96 2.87 15.06
C VAL A 174 8.92 4.38 15.19
N GLU A 175 9.81 5.10 14.51
CA GLU A 175 9.90 6.56 14.61
C GLU A 175 8.63 7.25 14.11
N ARG A 176 8.07 6.79 12.98
CA ARG A 176 6.84 7.37 12.45
C ARG A 176 5.61 7.03 13.28
N THR A 177 5.53 5.81 13.82
CA THR A 177 4.46 5.43 14.76
C THR A 177 4.51 6.31 16.02
N LYS A 178 5.70 6.52 16.58
CA LYS A 178 5.91 7.40 17.73
C LYS A 178 5.50 8.84 17.43
N LYS A 179 5.89 9.38 16.27
CA LYS A 179 5.50 10.73 15.83
C LYS A 179 3.98 10.84 15.68
N TYR A 180 3.32 9.85 15.11
CA TYR A 180 1.86 9.81 14.99
C TYR A 180 1.18 9.81 16.36
N MET A 181 1.60 8.93 17.28
CA MET A 181 1.06 8.87 18.64
C MET A 181 1.18 10.20 19.38
N GLN A 182 2.29 10.92 19.21
CA GLN A 182 2.51 12.23 19.82
C GLN A 182 1.57 13.31 19.24
N ILE A 183 1.22 13.23 17.95
CA ILE A 183 0.29 14.16 17.31
C ILE A 183 -1.14 13.85 17.78
N ALA A 184 -1.54 12.58 17.73
CA ALA A 184 -2.87 12.13 18.16
C ALA A 184 -3.16 12.47 19.64
N SER A 185 -2.15 12.31 20.51
CA SER A 185 -2.26 12.65 21.94
C SER A 185 -2.37 14.15 22.21
N LYS A 186 -1.94 15.03 21.28
CA LYS A 186 -2.08 16.48 21.42
C LYS A 186 -3.45 16.97 20.94
N SER A 187 -3.98 16.37 19.87
CA SER A 187 -5.32 16.72 19.35
C SER A 187 -6.47 16.31 20.26
N SER A 188 -6.26 15.40 21.22
CA SER A 188 -7.29 14.99 22.19
C SER A 188 -7.38 15.89 23.43
N LEU A 189 -6.53 16.92 23.53
CA LEU A 189 -6.44 17.85 24.67
C LEU A 189 -6.91 19.28 24.33
N GLU A 190 -7.34 19.52 23.08
CA GLU A 190 -7.98 20.75 22.60
C GLU A 190 -9.48 20.53 22.40
#